data_AF-A0A2A2PVW6-F1
#
_entry.id   AF-A0A2A2PVW6-F1
#
_cell.length_a   1.000
_cell.length_b   1.000
_cell.length_c   1.000
_cell.angle_alpha   90.00
_cell.angle_beta   90.00
_cell.angle_gamma   90.00
#
_symmetry.space_group_name_H-M   'P 1'
#
loop_
_entity.id
_entity.type
_entity.pdbx_description
1 polymer ?
#
loop_
_entity_poly.entity_id
_entity_poly.type
_entity_poly.pdbx_seq_one_letter_code
_entity_poly.pdbx_strand_id
1 'polypeptide(L)'
;MNLLSPVRASLAALLLIGFSLPAKGQLRRPGIVTVEREDRSKSELVREDGAIYLEGMVEKELIVRVAAGAPIYANLKGERWIGNLLPEQNAVLLAVSEKAYRVRAKAKQGQVAGWVSKAAIAGLPDGFEENLREYHQRYLIVSELIEKKQVALGMTVAEVTASIGPPDKRQSTVNEAGRTDSLEFISYQRVPQTVMSVDAFGQAVPVTRYLLVESGRITVDFSNDVVTSISESEGLNHSNARLDVTVPPLAFPF
;
A
#
# COMPACT_ATOMS: atom_id res chain seq x y z
N MET A 1 57.06 23.30 56.13
CA MET A 1 58.46 22.97 55.80
C MET A 1 58.52 21.53 55.35
N ASN A 2 59.12 21.34 54.17
CA ASN A 2 59.85 20.17 53.65
C ASN A 2 59.12 18.82 53.60
N LEU A 3 58.81 18.30 52.40
CA LEU A 3 59.71 17.62 51.44
C LEU A 3 60.37 16.36 52.01
N LEU A 4 60.12 15.27 51.25
CA LEU A 4 60.96 14.08 51.01
C LEU A 4 60.46 12.75 51.60
N SER A 5 60.15 11.87 50.65
CA SER A 5 60.23 10.40 50.74
C SER A 5 61.68 9.95 51.02
N PRO A 6 61.96 8.67 51.41
CA PRO A 6 61.97 7.59 50.42
C PRO A 6 61.71 6.13 50.95
N VAL A 7 61.05 5.34 50.09
CA VAL A 7 61.49 4.02 49.53
C VAL A 7 61.71 2.77 50.43
N ARG A 8 61.19 1.63 49.90
CA ARG A 8 61.48 0.18 50.12
C ARG A 8 60.83 -0.50 51.34
N ALA A 9 60.34 -1.74 51.30
CA ALA A 9 60.14 -2.74 50.26
C ALA A 9 59.20 -3.85 50.80
N SER A 10 58.44 -4.47 49.89
CA SER A 10 57.92 -5.86 49.88
C SER A 10 57.47 -6.55 51.18
N LEU A 11 56.19 -6.96 51.26
CA LEU A 11 55.79 -8.37 51.05
C LEU A 11 54.25 -8.53 51.12
N ALA A 12 53.72 -9.34 50.20
CA ALA A 12 52.58 -10.24 50.33
C ALA A 12 51.19 -9.70 50.74
N ALA A 13 50.26 -9.68 49.77
CA ALA A 13 49.08 -10.54 49.83
C ALA A 13 48.32 -10.48 48.49
N LEU A 14 48.30 -11.62 47.83
CA LEU A 14 47.55 -11.91 46.60
C LEU A 14 46.05 -11.98 46.97
N LEU A 15 45.24 -11.05 46.48
CA LEU A 15 43.77 -11.15 46.56
C LEU A 15 43.18 -10.94 45.17
N LEU A 16 42.95 -12.07 44.50
CA LEU A 16 42.22 -12.20 43.24
C LEU A 16 40.76 -11.75 43.45
N ILE A 17 40.44 -10.52 43.08
CA ILE A 17 39.05 -10.10 42.86
C ILE A 17 38.75 -10.35 41.39
N GLY A 18 38.10 -11.49 41.14
CA GLY A 18 37.57 -11.83 39.82
C GLY A 18 36.52 -10.81 39.39
N PHE A 19 36.71 -10.25 38.20
CA PHE A 19 35.69 -9.55 37.43
C PHE A 19 34.48 -10.45 37.23
N SER A 20 33.31 -10.07 37.75
CA SER A 20 32.02 -10.56 37.27
C SER A 20 31.22 -9.40 36.69
N LEU A 21 31.53 -9.02 35.45
CA LEU A 21 30.58 -8.26 34.64
C LEU A 21 29.39 -9.18 34.32
N PRO A 22 28.13 -8.77 34.56
CA PRO A 22 26.99 -9.51 34.05
C PRO A 22 26.91 -9.30 32.54
N ALA A 23 27.60 -10.14 31.78
CA ALA A 23 27.38 -10.27 30.35
C ALA A 23 25.99 -10.88 30.11
N LYS A 24 24.96 -10.03 30.09
CA LYS A 24 23.69 -10.34 29.41
C LYS A 24 23.98 -10.37 27.91
N GLY A 25 24.59 -11.46 27.45
CA GLY A 25 24.65 -11.84 26.05
C GLY A 25 23.24 -12.17 25.58
N GLN A 26 22.47 -11.14 25.21
CA GLN A 26 21.33 -11.33 24.33
C GLN A 26 21.90 -11.78 22.99
N LEU A 27 21.73 -13.06 22.67
CA LEU A 27 21.80 -13.56 21.29
C LEU A 27 20.67 -12.87 20.52
N ARG A 28 20.94 -11.66 20.00
CA ARG A 28 20.13 -11.09 18.93
C ARG A 28 20.35 -12.00 17.74
N ARG A 29 19.34 -12.80 17.38
CA ARG A 29 19.29 -13.42 16.05
C ARG A 29 19.61 -12.31 15.06
N PRO A 30 20.54 -12.49 14.11
CA PRO A 30 20.71 -11.52 13.03
C PRO A 30 19.33 -11.39 12.38
N GLY A 31 18.67 -10.27 12.65
CA GLY A 31 17.42 -9.95 11.99
C GLY A 31 17.73 -10.01 10.51
N ILE A 32 16.94 -10.78 9.78
CA ILE A 32 16.80 -10.56 8.35
C ILE A 32 16.44 -9.07 8.27
N VAL A 33 17.39 -8.24 7.86
CA VAL A 33 17.07 -6.89 7.42
C VAL A 33 16.28 -7.15 6.15
N THR A 34 14.95 -7.25 6.29
CA THR A 34 14.06 -7.07 5.18
C THR A 34 14.29 -5.62 4.76
N VAL A 35 15.28 -5.41 3.90
CA VAL A 35 15.32 -4.21 3.08
C VAL A 35 14.00 -4.26 2.35
N GLU A 36 13.07 -3.38 2.70
CA GLU A 36 11.85 -3.20 1.92
C GLU A 36 12.32 -3.01 0.49
N ARG A 37 12.01 -4.01 -0.35
CA ARG A 37 12.43 -3.98 -1.74
C ARG A 37 11.75 -2.76 -2.32
N GLU A 38 12.56 -1.79 -2.74
CA GLU A 38 12.08 -0.60 -3.43
C GLU A 38 11.09 -1.05 -4.50
N ASP A 39 9.84 -0.65 -4.30
CA ASP A 39 8.75 -1.07 -5.15
C ASP A 39 8.93 -0.31 -6.46
N ARG A 40 9.61 -0.94 -7.43
CA ARG A 40 9.94 -0.34 -8.74
C ARG A 40 8.71 0.10 -9.53
N SER A 41 7.51 -0.24 -9.05
CA SER A 41 6.22 0.23 -9.56
C SER A 41 5.87 1.66 -9.09
N LYS A 42 6.59 2.20 -8.10
CA LYS A 42 6.43 3.56 -7.58
C LYS A 42 7.65 4.39 -7.97
N SER A 43 7.50 5.26 -8.96
CA SER A 43 8.54 6.20 -9.34
C SER A 43 8.67 7.30 -8.28
N GLU A 44 9.91 7.66 -7.90
CA GLU A 44 10.26 8.85 -7.11
C GLU A 44 10.03 10.17 -7.87
N LEU A 45 8.99 10.23 -8.73
CA LEU A 45 8.65 11.45 -9.44
C LEU A 45 8.20 12.50 -8.42
N VAL A 46 8.84 13.67 -8.49
CA VAL A 46 8.33 14.86 -7.82
C VAL A 46 6.92 15.12 -8.35
N ARG A 47 5.93 14.93 -7.47
CA ARG A 47 4.52 15.20 -7.76
C ARG A 47 4.28 16.70 -7.62
N GLU A 48 3.93 17.34 -8.73
CA GLU A 48 3.61 18.76 -8.76
C GLU A 48 2.15 18.98 -8.34
N ASP A 49 1.90 20.08 -7.62
CA ASP A 49 0.55 20.44 -7.18
C ASP A 49 -0.35 20.80 -8.38
N GLY A 50 -1.63 20.44 -8.30
CA GLY A 50 -2.60 20.63 -9.39
C GLY A 50 -2.47 19.62 -10.55
N ALA A 51 -1.67 18.56 -10.39
CA ALA A 51 -1.54 17.48 -11.36
C ALA A 51 -2.02 16.13 -10.81
N ILE A 52 -2.80 15.41 -11.60
CA ILE A 52 -3.22 14.03 -11.35
C ILE A 52 -2.22 13.10 -12.01
N TYR A 53 -1.47 12.36 -11.20
CA TYR A 53 -0.52 11.35 -11.69
C TYR A 53 -1.25 10.01 -11.86
N LEU A 54 -1.07 9.39 -13.04
CA LEU A 54 -1.74 8.13 -13.39
C LEU A 54 -1.03 6.90 -12.84
N GLU A 55 0.23 7.06 -12.42
CA GLU A 55 1.04 5.99 -11.88
C GLU A 55 0.47 5.43 -10.57
N GLY A 56 0.28 4.10 -10.52
CA GLY A 56 -0.33 3.40 -9.39
C GLY A 56 -1.85 3.57 -9.28
N MET A 57 -2.45 4.42 -10.14
CA MET A 57 -3.90 4.59 -10.23
C MET A 57 -4.50 3.77 -11.38
N VAL A 58 -3.77 3.61 -12.49
CA VAL A 58 -4.22 2.85 -13.66
C VAL A 58 -3.33 1.61 -13.84
N GLU A 59 -3.92 0.44 -14.06
CA GLU A 59 -3.17 -0.82 -14.27
C GLU A 59 -2.41 -0.84 -15.60
N LYS A 60 -2.97 -0.21 -16.64
CA LYS A 60 -2.39 -0.16 -17.99
C LYS A 60 -1.92 1.25 -18.32
N GLU A 61 -0.73 1.34 -18.91
CA GLU A 61 -0.22 2.60 -19.44
C GLU A 61 -1.15 3.14 -20.54
N LEU A 62 -1.53 4.42 -20.43
CA LEU A 62 -2.37 5.07 -21.42
C LEU A 62 -1.51 5.60 -22.57
N ILE A 63 -1.73 5.04 -23.76
CA ILE A 63 -1.00 5.43 -24.96
C ILE A 63 -1.76 6.56 -25.66
N VAL A 64 -1.07 7.68 -25.89
CA VAL A 64 -1.58 8.85 -26.60
C VAL A 64 -0.74 9.15 -27.84
N ARG A 65 -1.31 9.85 -28.83
CA ARG A 65 -0.59 10.23 -30.04
C ARG A 65 -0.12 11.68 -29.95
N VAL A 66 1.13 11.92 -30.28
CA VAL A 66 1.66 13.28 -30.44
C VAL A 66 1.31 13.75 -31.85
N ALA A 67 0.33 14.64 -32.00
CA ALA A 67 -0.11 15.14 -33.31
C ALA A 67 0.90 16.12 -33.92
N ALA A 68 1.47 17.00 -33.09
CA ALA A 68 2.42 18.01 -33.53
C ALA A 68 3.68 17.99 -32.67
N GLY A 69 4.82 18.28 -33.30
CA GLY A 69 6.07 18.46 -32.58
C GLY A 69 5.95 19.65 -31.63
N ALA A 70 6.22 19.43 -30.34
CA ALA A 70 6.01 20.43 -29.30
C ALA A 70 7.19 20.47 -28.31
N PRO A 71 7.49 21.63 -27.73
CA PRO A 71 8.48 21.73 -26.65
C PRO A 71 8.01 20.97 -25.42
N ILE A 72 8.94 20.25 -24.79
CA ILE A 72 8.71 19.53 -23.53
C ILE A 72 9.47 20.21 -22.39
N TYR A 73 8.81 20.34 -21.25
CA TYR A 73 9.32 21.05 -20.08
C TYR A 73 9.44 20.13 -18.86
N ALA A 74 10.37 20.44 -17.96
CA ALA A 74 10.58 19.67 -16.73
C ALA A 74 9.44 19.84 -15.72
N ASN A 75 8.96 21.09 -15.63
CA ASN A 75 7.96 21.55 -14.67
C ASN A 75 6.69 22.03 -15.38
N LEU A 76 5.58 22.01 -14.65
CA LEU A 76 4.27 22.41 -15.16
C LEU A 76 4.21 23.89 -15.55
N LYS A 77 5.06 24.73 -14.92
CA LYS A 77 5.19 26.16 -15.23
C LYS A 77 5.86 26.45 -16.58
N GLY A 78 6.52 25.47 -17.19
CA GLY A 78 7.20 25.66 -18.48
C GLY A 78 8.50 26.47 -18.41
N GLU A 79 9.14 26.55 -17.23
CA GLU A 79 10.34 27.37 -17.04
C GLU A 79 11.60 26.66 -17.56
N ARG A 80 11.64 25.33 -17.47
CA ARG A 80 12.81 24.54 -17.85
C ARG A 80 12.53 23.65 -19.05
N TRP A 81 12.98 24.08 -20.22
CA TRP A 81 12.91 23.29 -21.45
C TRP A 81 13.86 22.08 -21.38
N ILE A 82 13.39 20.91 -21.84
CA ILE A 82 14.15 19.65 -21.89
C ILE A 82 14.43 19.20 -23.33
N GLY A 83 13.53 19.51 -24.26
CA GLY A 83 13.64 19.03 -25.63
C GLY A 83 12.42 19.35 -26.47
N ASN A 84 12.40 18.82 -27.69
CA ASN A 84 11.22 18.89 -28.56
C ASN A 84 10.77 17.47 -28.90
N LEU A 85 9.48 17.20 -28.71
CA LEU A 85 8.87 15.95 -29.13
C LEU A 85 8.82 15.86 -30.67
N LEU A 86 9.01 14.65 -31.16
CA LEU A 86 8.76 14.32 -32.55
C LEU A 86 7.25 14.24 -32.81
N PRO A 87 6.75 14.75 -33.95
CA PRO A 87 5.36 14.55 -34.35
C PRO A 87 5.09 13.09 -34.73
N GLU A 88 3.81 12.71 -34.76
CA GLU A 88 3.31 11.42 -35.25
C GLU A 88 3.90 10.20 -34.55
N GLN A 89 4.13 10.31 -33.25
CA GLN A 89 4.60 9.20 -32.42
C GLN A 89 3.61 8.86 -31.31
N ASN A 90 3.71 7.62 -30.82
CA ASN A 90 3.03 7.19 -29.61
C ASN A 90 3.83 7.66 -28.39
N ALA A 91 3.11 8.16 -27.40
CA ALA A 91 3.63 8.57 -26.10
C ALA A 91 2.82 7.90 -25.00
N VAL A 92 3.43 7.74 -23.82
CA VAL A 92 2.72 7.27 -22.63
C VAL A 92 2.30 8.49 -21.80
N LEU A 93 1.02 8.61 -21.50
CA LEU A 93 0.52 9.65 -20.60
C LEU A 93 0.85 9.26 -19.15
N LEU A 94 1.54 10.14 -18.44
CA LEU A 94 1.96 9.92 -17.05
C LEU A 94 1.15 10.74 -16.06
N ALA A 95 0.82 11.99 -16.42
CA ALA A 95 0.04 12.87 -15.55
C ALA A 95 -0.77 13.88 -16.36
N VAL A 96 -1.85 14.35 -15.76
CA VAL A 96 -2.78 15.32 -16.34
C VAL A 96 -2.91 16.51 -15.41
N SER A 97 -2.84 17.70 -15.97
CA SER A 97 -3.14 18.95 -15.28
C SER A 97 -4.14 19.76 -16.10
N GLU A 98 -4.65 20.84 -15.52
CA GLU A 98 -5.51 21.79 -16.24
C GLU A 98 -4.82 22.43 -17.46
N LYS A 99 -3.50 22.63 -17.42
CA LYS A 99 -2.77 23.40 -18.44
C LYS A 99 -2.02 22.53 -19.45
N ALA A 100 -1.54 21.37 -19.01
CA ALA A 100 -0.62 20.54 -19.77
C ALA A 100 -0.75 19.04 -19.42
N TYR A 101 -0.25 18.21 -20.31
CA TYR A 101 -0.10 16.77 -20.08
C TYR A 101 1.37 16.42 -19.87
N ARG A 102 1.64 15.56 -18.90
CA ARG A 102 2.97 14.98 -18.71
C ARG A 102 3.04 13.67 -19.48
N VAL A 103 3.94 13.59 -20.45
CA VAL A 103 4.09 12.42 -21.33
C VAL A 103 5.52 11.90 -21.32
N ARG A 104 5.66 10.60 -21.54
CA ARG A 104 6.93 9.92 -21.83
C ARG A 104 6.98 9.58 -23.31
N ALA A 105 7.94 10.15 -24.04
CA ALA A 105 8.08 9.96 -25.47
C ALA A 105 9.53 10.15 -25.94
N LYS A 106 9.78 9.85 -27.21
CA LYS A 106 11.09 10.05 -27.83
C LYS A 106 11.22 11.49 -28.34
N ALA A 107 12.27 12.17 -27.91
CA ALA A 107 12.71 13.45 -28.43
C ALA A 107 13.99 13.26 -29.27
N LYS A 108 14.45 14.34 -29.90
CA LYS A 108 15.72 14.34 -30.65
C LYS A 108 16.92 13.94 -29.80
N GLN A 109 16.89 14.26 -28.51
CA GLN A 109 17.97 13.99 -27.54
C GLN A 109 17.89 12.61 -26.88
N GLY A 110 16.84 11.82 -27.15
CA GLY A 110 16.60 10.53 -26.49
C GLY A 110 15.18 10.41 -25.93
N GLN A 111 14.95 9.41 -25.09
CA GLN A 111 13.67 9.28 -24.37
C GLN A 111 13.59 10.34 -23.27
N VAL A 112 12.48 11.07 -23.22
CA VAL A 112 12.25 12.16 -22.28
C VAL A 112 10.87 12.04 -21.65
N ALA A 113 10.75 12.49 -20.41
CA ALA A 113 9.48 12.62 -19.70
C ALA A 113 9.31 14.05 -19.21
N GLY A 114 8.18 14.67 -19.51
CA GLY A 114 7.93 16.06 -19.16
C GLY A 114 6.59 16.58 -19.64
N TRP A 115 6.34 17.85 -19.37
CA TRP A 115 5.10 18.56 -19.61
C TRP A 115 5.03 19.12 -21.03
N VAL A 116 3.89 18.92 -21.68
CA VAL A 116 3.60 19.31 -23.05
C VAL A 116 2.21 19.93 -23.11
N SER A 117 2.03 20.92 -23.98
CA SER A 117 0.72 21.52 -24.24
C SER A 117 -0.30 20.48 -24.68
N LYS A 118 -1.53 20.60 -24.15
CA LYS A 118 -2.64 19.69 -24.49
C LYS A 118 -2.92 19.64 -25.99
N ALA A 119 -2.79 20.76 -26.68
CA ALA A 119 -3.03 20.87 -28.13
C ALA A 119 -2.08 20.02 -28.99
N ALA A 120 -0.94 19.59 -28.44
CA ALA A 120 0.01 18.74 -29.16
C ALA A 120 -0.32 17.25 -29.06
N ILE A 121 -1.24 16.86 -28.16
CA ILE A 121 -1.62 15.49 -27.89
C ILE A 121 -3.01 15.22 -28.45
N ALA A 122 -3.16 14.08 -29.12
CA ALA A 122 -4.40 13.61 -29.71
C ALA A 122 -4.66 12.14 -29.30
N GLY A 123 -5.89 11.69 -29.56
CA GLY A 123 -6.31 10.31 -29.27
C GLY A 123 -6.87 10.09 -27.86
N LEU A 124 -7.23 11.17 -27.16
CA LEU A 124 -8.01 11.10 -25.92
C LEU A 124 -9.52 11.20 -26.25
N PRO A 125 -10.39 10.45 -25.56
CA PRO A 125 -11.82 10.56 -25.74
C PRO A 125 -12.37 11.90 -25.24
N ASP A 126 -13.52 12.31 -25.77
CA ASP A 126 -14.22 13.50 -25.28
C ASP A 126 -14.66 13.29 -23.82
N GLY A 127 -14.48 14.30 -22.97
CA GLY A 127 -14.80 14.21 -21.53
C GLY A 127 -13.77 13.44 -20.68
N PHE A 128 -12.60 13.11 -21.24
CA PHE A 128 -11.54 12.38 -20.53
C PHE A 128 -11.13 13.03 -19.21
N GLU A 129 -10.97 14.36 -19.19
CA GLU A 129 -10.45 15.07 -18.02
C GLU A 129 -11.47 15.10 -16.86
N GLU A 130 -12.74 15.25 -17.18
CA GLU A 130 -13.84 15.19 -16.21
C GLU A 130 -13.93 13.80 -15.59
N ASN A 131 -13.98 12.75 -16.42
CA ASN A 131 -14.02 11.36 -15.96
C ASN A 131 -12.79 11.00 -15.12
N LEU A 132 -11.60 11.49 -15.53
CA LEU A 132 -10.37 11.28 -14.78
C LEU A 132 -10.42 11.94 -13.39
N ARG A 133 -11.05 13.11 -13.27
CA ARG A 133 -11.19 13.81 -11.98
C ARG A 133 -12.13 13.05 -11.05
N GLU A 134 -13.26 12.59 -11.55
CA GLU A 134 -14.19 11.74 -10.77
C GLU A 134 -13.51 10.45 -10.33
N TYR A 135 -12.79 9.80 -11.25
CA TYR A 135 -12.02 8.60 -10.96
C TYR A 135 -10.93 8.85 -9.92
N HIS A 136 -10.21 9.97 -10.00
CA HIS A 136 -9.18 10.33 -9.03
C HIS A 136 -9.76 10.59 -7.63
N GLN A 137 -10.90 11.30 -7.55
CA GLN A 137 -11.59 11.50 -6.26
C GLN A 137 -11.98 10.16 -5.63
N ARG A 138 -12.55 9.26 -6.44
CA ARG A 138 -12.88 7.91 -6.01
C ARG A 138 -11.63 7.14 -5.54
N TYR A 139 -10.55 7.20 -6.31
CA TYR A 139 -9.28 6.54 -5.99
C TYR A 139 -8.71 7.01 -4.64
N LEU A 140 -8.76 8.31 -4.32
CA LEU A 140 -8.31 8.83 -3.03
C LEU A 140 -9.13 8.24 -1.87
N ILE A 141 -10.45 8.19 -1.99
CA ILE A 141 -11.33 7.61 -0.97
C ILE A 141 -11.04 6.12 -0.80
N VAL A 142 -10.97 5.37 -1.90
CA VAL A 142 -10.73 3.92 -1.88
C VAL A 142 -9.34 3.59 -1.33
N SER A 143 -8.31 4.34 -1.73
CA SER A 143 -6.94 4.12 -1.23
C SER A 143 -6.84 4.39 0.28
N GLU A 144 -7.52 5.43 0.78
CA GLU A 144 -7.62 5.68 2.23
C GLU A 144 -8.32 4.53 2.97
N LEU A 145 -9.41 3.99 2.40
CA LEU A 145 -10.11 2.84 2.98
C LEU A 145 -9.25 1.58 2.99
N ILE A 146 -8.53 1.31 1.90
CA ILE A 146 -7.60 0.17 1.80
C ILE A 146 -6.47 0.30 2.82
N GLU A 147 -5.86 1.48 2.96
CA GLU A 147 -4.81 1.73 3.94
C GLU A 147 -5.29 1.47 5.37
N LYS A 148 -6.54 1.86 5.67
CA LYS A 148 -7.19 1.62 6.95
C LYS A 148 -7.78 0.21 7.11
N LYS A 149 -7.71 -0.64 6.08
CA LYS A 149 -8.34 -1.97 6.03
C LYS A 149 -9.84 -1.94 6.30
N GLN A 150 -10.50 -0.94 5.72
CA GLN A 150 -11.93 -0.69 5.85
C GLN A 150 -12.70 -1.05 4.57
N VAL A 151 -13.97 -1.37 4.74
CA VAL A 151 -14.91 -1.65 3.64
C VAL A 151 -16.06 -0.65 3.68
N ALA A 152 -16.48 -0.21 2.50
CA ALA A 152 -17.53 0.79 2.31
C ALA A 152 -18.47 0.37 1.17
N LEU A 153 -19.68 0.94 1.17
CA LEU A 153 -20.64 0.77 0.08
C LEU A 153 -20.06 1.38 -1.22
N GLY A 154 -20.29 0.74 -2.36
CA GLY A 154 -19.77 1.22 -3.65
C GLY A 154 -18.34 0.75 -4.00
N MET A 155 -17.65 0.04 -3.09
CA MET A 155 -16.38 -0.62 -3.42
C MET A 155 -16.59 -1.80 -4.36
N THR A 156 -15.56 -2.14 -5.15
CA THR A 156 -15.57 -3.36 -5.97
C THR A 156 -15.08 -4.58 -5.19
N VAL A 157 -15.36 -5.79 -5.69
CA VAL A 157 -14.80 -7.03 -5.10
C VAL A 157 -13.27 -6.97 -5.01
N ALA A 158 -12.61 -6.44 -6.05
CA ALA A 158 -11.16 -6.31 -6.08
C ALA A 158 -10.64 -5.36 -4.99
N GLU A 159 -11.32 -4.24 -4.77
CA GLU A 159 -10.95 -3.25 -3.74
C GLU A 159 -11.20 -3.77 -2.32
N VAL A 160 -12.31 -4.48 -2.11
CA VAL A 160 -12.59 -5.13 -0.82
C VAL A 160 -11.50 -6.16 -0.52
N THR A 161 -11.14 -6.97 -1.52
CA THR A 161 -10.07 -7.97 -1.38
C THR A 161 -8.71 -7.32 -1.11
N ALA A 162 -8.42 -6.17 -1.75
CA ALA A 162 -7.19 -5.41 -1.50
C ALA A 162 -7.16 -4.79 -0.09
N SER A 163 -8.32 -4.44 0.47
CA SER A 163 -8.46 -3.82 1.79
C SER A 163 -8.31 -4.83 2.93
N ILE A 164 -9.12 -5.91 2.92
CA ILE A 164 -9.22 -6.85 4.06
C ILE A 164 -8.66 -8.25 3.76
N GLY A 165 -8.23 -8.51 2.53
CA GLY A 165 -7.67 -9.78 2.10
C GLY A 165 -8.68 -10.70 1.40
N PRO A 166 -8.27 -11.94 1.06
CA PRO A 166 -9.16 -12.89 0.41
C PRO A 166 -10.29 -13.35 1.36
N PRO A 167 -11.50 -13.62 0.84
CA PRO A 167 -12.61 -14.11 1.63
C PRO A 167 -12.40 -15.57 2.07
N ASP A 168 -12.95 -15.93 3.23
CA ASP A 168 -12.97 -17.31 3.73
C ASP A 168 -14.01 -18.16 2.98
N LYS A 169 -15.16 -17.55 2.65
CA LYS A 169 -16.19 -18.18 1.84
C LYS A 169 -16.72 -17.23 0.78
N ARG A 170 -17.08 -17.79 -0.37
CA ARG A 170 -17.67 -17.09 -1.50
C ARG A 170 -18.89 -17.84 -2.00
N GLN A 171 -20.00 -17.13 -2.08
CA GLN A 171 -21.20 -17.56 -2.79
C GLN A 171 -21.41 -16.63 -3.97
N SER A 172 -21.65 -17.19 -5.15
CA SER A 172 -21.94 -16.41 -6.36
C SER A 172 -23.19 -17.01 -7.01
N THR A 173 -24.13 -16.14 -7.36
CA THR A 173 -25.39 -16.52 -7.99
C THR A 173 -25.61 -15.59 -9.19
N VAL A 174 -26.00 -16.17 -10.33
CA VAL A 174 -26.24 -15.44 -11.57
C VAL A 174 -27.67 -15.70 -11.99
N ASN A 175 -28.50 -14.66 -11.97
CA ASN A 175 -29.92 -14.71 -12.31
C ASN A 175 -30.21 -13.71 -13.45
N GLU A 176 -31.45 -13.69 -13.94
CA GLU A 176 -31.89 -12.75 -14.99
C GLU A 176 -31.69 -11.26 -14.61
N ALA A 177 -31.74 -10.94 -13.32
CA ALA A 177 -31.53 -9.59 -12.79
C ALA A 177 -30.04 -9.17 -12.71
N GLY A 178 -29.10 -10.09 -12.98
CA GLY A 178 -27.66 -9.85 -12.91
C GLY A 178 -26.94 -10.80 -11.98
N ARG A 179 -25.69 -10.44 -11.64
CA ARG A 179 -24.82 -11.24 -10.78
C ARG A 179 -24.85 -10.72 -9.34
N THR A 180 -25.12 -11.61 -8.40
CA THR A 180 -25.03 -11.35 -6.97
C THR A 180 -23.96 -12.23 -6.35
N ASP A 181 -23.00 -11.62 -5.66
CA ASP A 181 -21.96 -12.33 -4.92
C ASP A 181 -22.12 -12.01 -3.42
N SER A 182 -21.90 -12.98 -2.54
CA SER A 182 -21.83 -12.80 -1.10
C SER A 182 -20.50 -13.37 -0.60
N LEU A 183 -19.72 -12.53 0.07
CA LEU A 183 -18.40 -12.86 0.59
C LEU A 183 -18.42 -12.83 2.11
N GLU A 184 -17.92 -13.90 2.73
CA GLU A 184 -17.76 -13.98 4.19
C GLU A 184 -16.28 -13.88 4.57
N PHE A 185 -16.01 -13.04 5.56
CA PHE A 185 -14.72 -12.84 6.19
C PHE A 185 -14.83 -13.15 7.68
N ILE A 186 -14.03 -14.10 8.15
CA ILE A 186 -14.09 -14.63 9.51
C ILE A 186 -12.78 -14.31 10.22
N SER A 187 -12.89 -13.53 11.30
CA SER A 187 -11.77 -13.25 12.19
C SER A 187 -11.64 -14.37 13.23
N TYR A 188 -10.41 -14.77 13.54
CA TYR A 188 -10.14 -15.76 14.58
C TYR A 188 -9.21 -15.18 15.65
N GLN A 189 -9.57 -15.38 16.91
CA GLN A 189 -8.71 -15.08 18.05
C GLN A 189 -8.03 -16.36 18.56
N ARG A 190 -6.73 -16.27 18.85
CA ARG A 190 -5.98 -17.34 19.52
C ARG A 190 -6.19 -17.26 21.02
N VAL A 191 -6.95 -18.20 21.55
CA VAL A 191 -7.20 -18.31 23.00
C VAL A 191 -6.26 -19.37 23.59
N PRO A 192 -5.44 -19.03 24.60
CA PRO A 192 -4.60 -20.01 25.28
C PRO A 192 -5.48 -20.93 26.14
N GLN A 193 -5.31 -22.23 25.96
CA GLN A 193 -5.89 -23.27 26.81
C GLN A 193 -4.77 -24.11 27.39
N THR A 194 -4.69 -24.17 28.72
CA THR A 194 -3.75 -25.03 29.42
C THR A 194 -4.39 -26.40 29.62
N VAL A 195 -3.78 -27.43 29.03
CA VAL A 195 -4.19 -28.82 29.19
C VAL A 195 -3.07 -29.60 29.87
N MET A 196 -3.44 -30.60 30.67
CA MET A 196 -2.47 -31.50 31.27
C MET A 196 -2.02 -32.51 30.20
N SER A 197 -0.72 -32.61 29.98
CA SER A 197 -0.11 -33.60 29.10
C SER A 197 0.90 -34.42 29.88
N VAL A 198 1.16 -35.64 29.42
CA VAL A 198 2.12 -36.53 30.07
C VAL A 198 3.46 -36.38 29.34
N ASP A 199 4.52 -36.10 30.07
CA ASP A 199 5.87 -36.01 29.52
C ASP A 199 6.48 -37.41 29.27
N ALA A 200 7.70 -37.45 28.72
CA ALA A 200 8.41 -38.70 28.43
C ALA A 200 8.72 -39.55 29.68
N PHE A 201 8.56 -38.99 30.88
CA PHE A 201 8.80 -39.64 32.16
C PHE A 201 7.50 -40.01 32.89
N GLY A 202 6.33 -39.83 32.26
CA GLY A 202 5.04 -40.17 32.84
C GLY A 202 4.48 -39.10 33.78
N GLN A 203 5.10 -37.92 33.88
CA GLN A 203 4.65 -36.84 34.76
C GLN A 203 3.61 -35.96 34.06
N ALA A 204 2.55 -35.60 34.79
CA ALA A 204 1.55 -34.65 34.30
C ALA A 204 2.11 -33.23 34.35
N VAL A 205 2.37 -32.65 33.18
CA VAL A 205 2.87 -31.30 33.01
C VAL A 205 1.83 -30.41 32.31
N PRO A 206 1.62 -29.16 32.75
CA PRO A 206 0.74 -28.24 32.06
C PRO A 206 1.36 -27.79 30.74
N VAL A 207 0.64 -27.98 29.64
CA VAL A 207 1.04 -27.51 28.31
C VAL A 207 0.00 -26.50 27.81
N THR A 208 0.46 -25.33 27.40
CA THR A 208 -0.41 -24.30 26.80
C THR A 208 -0.55 -24.55 25.31
N ARG A 209 -1.78 -24.78 24.85
CA ARG A 209 -2.13 -24.86 23.43
C ARG A 209 -2.96 -23.64 23.06
N TYR A 210 -2.80 -23.14 21.84
CA TYR A 210 -3.60 -22.03 21.34
C TYR A 210 -4.70 -22.59 20.45
N LEU A 211 -5.96 -22.34 20.82
CA LEU A 211 -7.13 -22.67 20.02
C LEU A 211 -7.55 -21.43 19.22
N LEU A 212 -7.86 -21.62 17.93
CA LEU A 212 -8.47 -20.58 17.11
C LEU A 212 -9.98 -20.62 17.35
N VAL A 213 -10.52 -19.54 17.88
CA VAL A 213 -11.96 -19.35 18.10
C VAL A 213 -12.41 -18.21 17.20
N GLU A 214 -13.53 -18.37 16.51
CA GLU A 214 -14.15 -17.29 15.72
C GLU A 214 -14.41 -16.10 16.65
N SER A 215 -13.79 -14.96 16.34
CA SER A 215 -13.94 -13.73 17.11
C SER A 215 -14.97 -12.79 16.50
N GLY A 216 -15.29 -12.92 15.22
CA GLY A 216 -16.27 -12.08 14.55
C GLY A 216 -16.32 -12.34 13.06
N ARG A 217 -17.44 -11.97 12.45
CA ARG A 217 -17.73 -12.26 11.04
C ARG A 217 -18.26 -11.03 10.34
N ILE A 218 -17.82 -10.83 9.11
CA ILE A 218 -18.33 -9.80 8.19
C ILE A 218 -18.83 -10.49 6.93
N THR A 219 -20.07 -10.21 6.56
CA THR A 219 -20.67 -10.61 5.29
C THR A 219 -20.83 -9.38 4.41
N VAL A 220 -20.27 -9.42 3.21
CA VAL A 220 -20.36 -8.34 2.24
C VAL A 220 -21.09 -8.87 1.01
N ASP A 221 -22.21 -8.26 0.68
CA ASP A 221 -22.98 -8.62 -0.52
C ASP A 221 -22.72 -7.62 -1.64
N PHE A 222 -22.68 -8.15 -2.85
CA PHE A 222 -22.38 -7.43 -4.06
C PHE A 222 -23.50 -7.62 -5.07
N SER A 223 -23.81 -6.54 -5.79
CA SER A 223 -24.60 -6.58 -7.00
C SER A 223 -23.76 -6.03 -8.14
N ASN A 224 -23.62 -6.81 -9.22
CA ASN A 224 -22.83 -6.44 -10.40
C ASN A 224 -21.42 -5.94 -10.04
N ASP A 225 -20.73 -6.69 -9.16
CA ASP A 225 -19.37 -6.42 -8.68
C ASP A 225 -19.21 -5.24 -7.70
N VAL A 226 -20.31 -4.59 -7.30
CA VAL A 226 -20.30 -3.44 -6.38
C VAL A 226 -20.93 -3.79 -5.04
N VAL A 227 -20.31 -3.38 -3.93
CA VAL A 227 -20.84 -3.60 -2.57
C VAL A 227 -22.18 -2.90 -2.39
N THR A 228 -23.20 -3.67 -2.04
CA THR A 228 -24.56 -3.18 -1.75
C THR A 228 -24.92 -3.24 -0.28
N SER A 229 -24.44 -4.25 0.45
CA SER A 229 -24.70 -4.40 1.88
C SER A 229 -23.48 -4.95 2.61
N ILE A 230 -23.34 -4.52 3.85
CA ILE A 230 -22.33 -4.98 4.79
C ILE A 230 -23.07 -5.37 6.07
N SER A 231 -22.87 -6.60 6.51
CA SER A 231 -23.43 -7.15 7.74
C SER A 231 -22.30 -7.65 8.63
N GLU A 232 -22.34 -7.29 9.91
CA GLU A 232 -21.34 -7.71 10.89
C GLU A 232 -22.03 -8.53 12.00
N SER A 233 -21.46 -9.68 12.37
CA SER A 233 -21.95 -10.49 13.49
C SER A 233 -20.85 -10.82 14.51
N GLU A 234 -21.18 -10.48 15.77
CA GLU A 234 -20.52 -10.76 17.07
C GLU A 234 -19.04 -10.35 17.30
N GLY A 235 -18.74 -9.94 18.56
CA GLY A 235 -17.45 -10.15 19.25
C GLY A 235 -16.33 -9.10 19.11
N LEU A 236 -16.47 -7.94 19.78
CA LEU A 236 -15.54 -6.80 19.87
C LEU A 236 -15.43 -5.94 18.59
N ASN A 237 -16.05 -4.76 18.65
CA ASN A 237 -15.92 -3.59 17.76
C ASN A 237 -14.88 -3.72 16.64
N HIS A 238 -15.30 -4.26 15.49
CA HIS A 238 -14.55 -4.10 14.26
C HIS A 238 -14.97 -2.77 13.65
N SER A 239 -14.20 -1.72 13.90
CA SER A 239 -14.35 -0.40 13.26
C SER A 239 -13.99 -0.42 11.76
N ASN A 240 -14.21 -1.55 11.07
CA ASN A 240 -13.72 -1.80 9.73
C ASN A 240 -14.80 -1.56 8.67
N ALA A 241 -16.08 -1.75 8.98
CA ALA A 241 -17.15 -1.25 8.12
C ALA A 241 -17.44 0.22 8.44
N ARG A 242 -17.38 1.08 7.43
CA ARG A 242 -17.81 2.47 7.55
C ARG A 242 -19.09 2.67 6.75
N LEU A 243 -20.23 2.46 7.40
CA LEU A 243 -21.56 2.63 6.79
C LEU A 243 -21.86 4.08 6.37
N ASP A 244 -21.12 5.06 6.91
CA ASP A 244 -21.29 6.50 6.63
C ASP A 244 -20.51 6.98 5.39
N VAL A 245 -19.58 6.16 4.87
CA VAL A 245 -18.81 6.50 3.67
C VAL A 245 -19.35 5.69 2.50
N THR A 246 -19.95 6.39 1.55
CA THR A 246 -20.35 5.81 0.25
C THR A 246 -19.31 6.20 -0.79
N VAL A 247 -18.75 5.20 -1.46
CA VAL A 247 -17.77 5.40 -2.54
C VAL A 247 -18.53 5.83 -3.81
N PRO A 248 -18.07 6.88 -4.52
CA PRO A 248 -18.65 7.27 -5.80
C PRO A 248 -18.65 6.12 -6.81
N PRO A 249 -19.58 6.11 -7.79
CA PRO A 249 -19.61 5.09 -8.83
C PRO A 249 -18.32 5.10 -9.66
N LEU A 250 -18.02 3.96 -10.28
CA LEU A 250 -16.90 3.85 -11.22
C LEU A 250 -17.18 4.68 -12.49
N ALA A 251 -16.48 5.80 -12.62
CA ALA A 251 -16.31 6.46 -13.90
C ALA A 251 -15.08 5.87 -14.59
N PHE A 252 -15.27 5.15 -15.70
CA PHE A 252 -14.14 4.68 -16.50
C PHE A 252 -13.58 5.87 -17.29
N PRO A 253 -12.28 6.19 -17.16
CA PRO A 253 -11.69 7.27 -17.94
C PRO A 253 -11.40 6.87 -19.41
N PHE A 254 -11.71 5.66 -19.84
CA PHE A 254 -11.39 5.14 -21.18
C PHE A 254 -12.41 4.10 -21.68
#